data_AF-A0A441V9K2-F1
#
_entry.id   AF-A0A441V9K2-F1
#
_cell.length_a   1.000
_cell.length_b   1.000
_cell.length_c   1.000
_cell.angle_alpha   90.00
_cell.angle_beta   90.00
_cell.angle_gamma   90.00
#
_symmetry.space_group_name_H-M   'P 1'
#
loop_
_entity.id
_entity.type
_entity.pdbx_description
1 polymer ?
#
loop_
_entity_poly.entity_id
_entity_poly.type
_entity_poly.pdbx_seq_one_letter_code
_entity_poly.pdbx_strand_id
1 'polypeptide(L)'
;RALVDTTAMLLRRAGRLDELGGRYAALMRVRAGALLGAPQGLQGEALDRWLDSRDKDEVSGFTARAQAAGEAKNLTQMHEAAERLHDWTARRLGERR
;
A
#
# COMPACT_ATOMS: atom_id res chain seq x y z
N ARG A 1 -10.34 -1.97 -12.36
CA ARG A 1 -8.90 -2.31 -12.42
C ARG A 1 -8.18 -1.73 -13.67
N ALA A 2 -8.79 -0.88 -14.51
CA ALA A 2 -8.17 -0.36 -15.74
C ALA A 2 -7.60 1.08 -15.69
N LEU A 3 -8.13 1.96 -14.82
CA LEU A 3 -7.69 3.37 -14.76
C LEU A 3 -6.27 3.55 -14.17
N VAL A 4 -5.87 2.63 -13.29
CA VAL A 4 -4.54 2.64 -12.66
C VAL A 4 -3.45 2.35 -13.68
N ASP A 5 -3.68 1.42 -14.61
CA ASP A 5 -2.69 1.01 -15.62
C ASP A 5 -2.42 2.12 -16.65
N THR A 6 -3.46 2.81 -17.14
CA THR A 6 -3.29 3.92 -18.09
C THR A 6 -2.57 5.11 -17.45
N THR A 7 -2.89 5.41 -16.20
CA THR A 7 -2.25 6.53 -15.46
C THR A 7 -0.80 6.19 -15.12
N ALA A 8 -0.49 4.93 -14.80
CA ALA A 8 0.87 4.45 -14.57
C ALA A 8 1.75 4.52 -15.83
N MET A 9 1.20 4.19 -17.01
CA MET A 9 1.93 4.34 -18.28
C MET A 9 2.27 5.80 -18.61
N LEU A 10 1.34 6.73 -18.37
CA LEU A 10 1.57 8.16 -18.63
C LEU A 10 2.61 8.75 -17.67
N LEU A 11 2.54 8.40 -16.39
CA LEU A 11 3.50 8.85 -15.38
C LEU A 11 4.89 8.23 -15.58
N ARG A 12 4.98 7.00 -16.11
CA ARG A 12 6.22 6.41 -16.63
C ARG A 12 6.82 7.20 -17.78
N ARG A 13 6.02 7.61 -18.75
CA ARG A 13 6.50 8.41 -19.90
C ARG A 13 7.07 9.75 -19.45
N ALA A 14 6.56 10.31 -18.35
CA ALA A 14 7.03 11.54 -17.74
C ALA A 14 8.19 11.37 -16.74
N GLY A 15 8.73 10.15 -16.55
CA GLY A 15 9.80 9.88 -15.58
C GLY A 15 9.38 9.98 -14.11
N ARG A 16 8.08 9.87 -13.82
CA ARG A 16 7.47 10.14 -12.50
C ARG A 16 6.84 8.91 -11.85
N LEU A 17 7.32 7.71 -12.18
CA LEU A 17 6.84 6.46 -11.57
C LEU A 17 7.05 6.43 -10.06
N ASP A 18 8.17 6.97 -9.58
CA ASP A 18 8.49 7.04 -8.15
C ASP A 18 7.46 7.91 -7.39
N GLU A 19 7.11 9.06 -7.96
CA GLU A 19 6.09 9.96 -7.40
C GLU A 19 4.69 9.31 -7.42
N LEU A 20 4.38 8.49 -8.43
CA LEU A 20 3.14 7.71 -8.47
C LEU A 20 3.12 6.63 -7.39
N GLY A 21 4.23 5.88 -7.26
CA GLY A 21 4.38 4.84 -6.25
C GLY A 21 4.18 5.42 -4.85
N GLY A 22 4.87 6.53 -4.55
CA GLY A 22 4.75 7.21 -3.26
C GLY A 22 3.31 7.65 -2.94
N ARG A 23 2.61 8.27 -3.91
CA ARG A 23 1.20 8.66 -3.74
C ARG A 23 0.27 7.46 -3.58
N TYR A 24 0.51 6.40 -4.34
CA TYR A 24 -0.25 5.16 -4.22
C TYR A 24 -0.09 4.53 -2.84
N ALA A 25 1.15 4.42 -2.35
CA ALA A 25 1.46 3.89 -1.04
C ALA A 25 0.84 4.74 0.09
N ALA A 26 0.83 6.07 -0.05
CA ALA A 26 0.17 6.97 0.90
C ALA A 26 -1.36 6.76 0.93
N LEU A 27 -2.00 6.61 -0.23
CA LEU A 27 -3.43 6.34 -0.32
C LEU A 27 -3.79 4.98 0.32
N MET A 28 -2.96 3.95 0.10
CA MET A 28 -3.20 2.63 0.65
C MET A 28 -3.07 2.60 2.18
N ARG A 29 -2.15 3.37 2.78
CA ARG A 29 -2.06 3.54 4.25
C ARG A 29 -3.39 4.01 4.85
N VAL A 30 -3.92 5.11 4.34
CA VAL A 30 -5.17 5.70 4.83
C VAL A 30 -6.34 4.73 4.63
N ARG A 31 -6.42 4.08 3.47
CA ARG A 31 -7.46 3.10 3.17
C ARG A 31 -7.39 1.89 4.12
N ALA A 32 -6.21 1.32 4.33
CA ALA A 32 -6.02 0.18 5.23
C ALA A 32 -6.38 0.56 6.67
N GLY A 33 -5.97 1.75 7.13
CA GLY A 33 -6.36 2.30 8.43
C GLY A 33 -7.88 2.38 8.59
N ALA A 34 -8.58 2.96 7.62
CA ALA A 34 -10.03 3.08 7.66
C ALA A 34 -10.73 1.69 7.67
N LEU A 35 -10.30 0.78 6.81
CA LEU A 35 -10.88 -0.57 6.71
C LEU A 35 -10.63 -1.41 7.97
N LEU A 36 -9.46 -1.27 8.58
CA LEU A 36 -9.09 -2.01 9.79
C LEU A 36 -9.48 -1.28 11.08
N GLY A 37 -10.16 -0.14 11.00
CA GLY A 37 -10.65 0.59 12.16
C GLY A 37 -9.53 1.21 13.02
N ALA A 38 -8.56 1.86 12.37
CA ALA A 38 -7.54 2.64 13.05
C ALA A 38 -8.17 3.72 13.93
N PRO A 39 -7.64 3.94 15.16
CA PRO A 39 -8.01 5.08 15.98
C PRO A 39 -7.94 6.39 15.20
N GLN A 40 -8.91 7.27 15.44
CA GLN A 40 -8.94 8.60 14.81
C GLN A 40 -7.70 9.40 15.20
N GLY A 41 -7.14 10.15 14.25
CA GLY A 41 -5.95 10.97 14.46
C GLY A 41 -4.61 10.25 14.22
N LEU A 42 -4.58 8.94 13.97
CA LEU A 42 -3.36 8.26 13.54
C LEU A 42 -2.98 8.65 12.11
N GLN A 43 -1.77 9.15 11.95
CA GLN A 43 -1.20 9.56 10.66
C GLN A 43 0.31 9.25 10.62
N GLY A 44 0.88 9.24 9.41
CA GLY A 44 2.32 9.02 9.20
C GLY A 44 2.83 7.75 9.90
N GLU A 45 3.99 7.86 10.55
CA GLU A 45 4.64 6.74 11.25
C GLU A 45 3.77 6.09 12.33
N ALA A 46 2.85 6.84 12.96
CA ALA A 46 1.98 6.29 13.98
C ALA A 46 0.92 5.36 13.37
N LEU A 47 0.41 5.70 12.18
CA LEU A 47 -0.47 4.82 11.42
C LEU A 47 0.29 3.60 10.90
N ASP A 48 1.50 3.80 10.41
CA ASP A 48 2.37 2.71 9.91
C ASP A 48 2.66 1.68 11.01
N ARG A 49 3.10 2.13 12.20
CA ARG A 49 3.30 1.24 13.36
C ARG A 49 2.03 0.52 13.79
N TRP A 50 0.89 1.20 13.74
CA TRP A 50 -0.39 0.59 14.09
C TRP A 50 -0.79 -0.49 13.07
N LEU A 51 -0.57 -0.26 11.78
CA LEU A 51 -0.81 -1.24 10.72
C LEU A 51 0.14 -2.44 10.85
N ASP A 52 1.44 -2.19 11.10
CA ASP A 52 2.44 -3.23 11.31
C ASP A 52 2.17 -4.08 12.56
N SER A 53 1.55 -3.51 13.60
CA SER A 53 1.15 -4.26 14.79
C SER A 53 0.12 -5.37 14.51
N ARG A 54 -0.53 -5.32 13.34
CA ARG A 54 -1.44 -6.38 12.87
C ARG A 54 -0.70 -7.54 12.20
N ASP A 55 0.60 -7.41 11.98
CA ASP A 55 1.48 -8.40 11.36
C ASP A 55 2.31 -9.15 12.42
N LYS A 56 1.63 -9.73 13.41
CA LYS A 56 2.32 -10.42 14.51
C LYS A 56 3.14 -11.65 14.06
N ASP A 57 2.86 -12.20 12.87
CA ASP A 57 3.40 -13.48 12.40
C ASP A 57 4.04 -13.43 11.00
N GLU A 58 4.21 -12.26 10.38
CA GLU A 58 4.80 -12.16 9.04
C GLU A 58 6.16 -11.45 8.98
N VAL A 59 7.04 -11.97 8.12
CA VAL A 59 8.43 -11.51 7.90
C VAL A 59 8.50 -10.10 7.30
N SER A 60 7.39 -9.54 6.86
CA SER A 60 7.32 -8.17 6.35
C SER A 60 6.02 -7.57 6.84
N GLY A 61 6.07 -6.35 7.39
CA GLY A 61 4.89 -5.60 7.83
C GLY A 61 4.10 -4.99 6.67
N PHE A 62 3.03 -4.27 7.00
CA PHE A 62 2.32 -3.41 6.05
C PHE A 62 3.25 -2.35 5.46
N THR A 63 4.06 -1.70 6.29
CA THR A 63 4.94 -0.60 5.90
C THR A 63 5.96 -1.04 4.85
N ALA A 64 6.56 -2.22 5.01
CA ALA A 64 7.52 -2.77 4.05
C ALA A 64 6.87 -3.02 2.68
N ARG A 65 5.63 -3.53 2.65
CA ARG A 65 4.87 -3.70 1.40
C ARG A 65 4.48 -2.37 0.77
N ALA A 66 4.15 -1.38 1.59
CA ALA A 66 3.83 -0.02 1.14
C ALA A 66 5.07 0.67 0.55
N GLN A 67 6.24 0.48 1.15
CA GLN A 67 7.52 0.95 0.61
C GLN A 67 7.87 0.27 -0.70
N ALA A 68 7.71 -1.05 -0.82
CA ALA A 68 7.96 -1.77 -2.08
C ALA A 68 7.07 -1.26 -3.24
N ALA A 69 5.82 -0.86 -2.95
CA ALA A 69 4.95 -0.22 -3.94
C ALA A 69 5.38 1.21 -4.27
N GLY A 70 5.95 1.93 -3.29
CA GLY A 70 6.53 3.26 -3.44
C GLY A 70 7.77 3.29 -4.32
N GLU A 71 8.67 2.35 -4.08
CA GLU A 71 10.00 2.25 -4.71
C GLU A 71 9.99 1.44 -6.02
N ALA A 72 8.82 1.02 -6.49
CA ALA A 72 8.67 0.24 -7.69
C ALA A 72 9.22 0.98 -8.92
N LYS A 73 10.22 0.40 -9.57
CA LYS A 73 10.91 1.02 -10.71
C LYS A 73 10.25 0.71 -12.05
N ASN A 74 9.28 -0.21 -12.06
CA ASN A 74 8.53 -0.60 -13.23
C ASN A 74 7.12 -1.08 -12.88
N LEU A 75 6.28 -1.20 -13.91
CA LEU A 75 4.87 -1.55 -13.76
C LEU A 75 4.67 -2.94 -13.14
N THR A 76 5.52 -3.91 -13.48
CA THR A 76 5.46 -5.27 -12.93
C THR A 76 5.69 -5.24 -11.41
N GLN A 77 6.75 -4.58 -10.95
CA GLN A 77 7.05 -4.40 -9.54
C GLN A 77 5.92 -3.66 -8.81
N MET A 78 5.36 -2.62 -9.43
CA MET A 78 4.25 -1.86 -8.86
C MET A 78 3.00 -2.73 -8.74
N HIS A 79 2.70 -3.56 -9.76
CA HIS A 79 1.56 -4.47 -9.75
C HIS A 79 1.71 -5.53 -8.67
N GLU A 80 2.85 -6.20 -8.60
CA GLU A 80 3.11 -7.21 -7.58
C GLU A 80 3.05 -6.63 -6.16
N ALA A 81 3.63 -5.44 -5.94
CA ALA A 81 3.58 -4.78 -4.65
C ALA A 81 2.15 -4.34 -4.28
N ALA A 82 1.39 -3.84 -5.26
CA ALA A 82 -0.02 -3.50 -5.10
C ALA A 82 -0.90 -4.71 -4.77
N GLU A 83 -0.66 -5.85 -5.41
CA GLU A 83 -1.35 -7.11 -5.10
C GLU A 83 -1.03 -7.60 -3.70
N ARG A 84 0.27 -7.62 -3.31
CA ARG A 84 0.66 -8.00 -1.94
C ARG A 84 0.02 -7.12 -0.87
N LEU A 85 -0.12 -5.81 -1.12
CA LEU A 85 -0.83 -4.89 -0.23
C LEU A 85 -2.33 -5.18 -0.15
N HIS A 86 -2.95 -5.46 -1.31
CA HIS A 86 -4.35 -5.77 -1.39
C HIS A 86 -4.69 -7.07 -0.66
N ASP A 87 -3.95 -8.14 -0.94
CA ASP A 87 -4.15 -9.47 -0.35
C ASP A 87 -3.96 -9.43 1.16
N TRP A 88 -2.93 -8.72 1.64
CA TRP A 88 -2.73 -8.48 3.06
C TRP A 88 -3.95 -7.84 3.71
N THR A 89 -4.49 -6.77 3.09
CA THR A 89 -5.64 -6.04 3.64
C THR A 89 -6.91 -6.89 3.62
N ALA A 90 -7.12 -7.65 2.54
CA ALA A 90 -8.28 -8.54 2.39
C ALA A 90 -8.26 -9.67 3.42
N ARG A 91 -7.10 -10.30 3.64
CA ARG A 91 -6.94 -11.34 4.67
C ARG A 91 -7.26 -10.81 6.06
N ARG A 92 -6.72 -9.64 6.44
CA ARG A 92 -6.99 -9.04 7.76
C ARG A 92 -8.45 -8.63 7.95
N LEU A 93 -9.16 -8.29 6.88
CA LEU A 93 -10.61 -8.08 6.91
C LEU A 93 -11.37 -9.40 7.11
N GLY A 94 -10.90 -10.49 6.50
CA GLY A 94 -11.46 -11.83 6.68
C GLY A 94 -11.34 -12.35 8.10
N GLU A 95 -10.19 -12.16 8.75
CA GLU A 95 -9.92 -12.58 10.14
C GLU A 95 -10.77 -11.85 11.19
N ARG A 96 -11.43 -10.76 10.82
CA ARG A 96 -12.30 -9.99 11.72
C ARG A 96 -13.76 -10.44 11.73
N ARG A 97 -14.17 -11.30 10.78
CA ARG A 97 -15.54 -11.84 10.70
C ARG A 97 -15.63 -13.18 11.40
#